data_AF-A0A817AHM5-F1
#
_entry.id   AF-A0A817AHM5-F1
#
_cell.length_a   1.000
_cell.length_b   1.000
_cell.length_c   1.000
_cell.angle_alpha   90.00
_cell.angle_beta   90.00
_cell.angle_gamma   90.00
#
_symmetry.space_group_name_H-M   'P 1'
#
loop_
_entity.id
_entity.type
_entity.pdbx_description
1 polymer ?
#
loop_
_entity_poly.entity_id
_entity_poly.type
_entity_poly.pdbx_seq_one_letter_code
_entity_poly.pdbx_strand_id
1 'polypeptide(L)'
;MFTKIGFHLLLVFTSVNSIMIPFISNATLISISNTSTIIIANKTCTECLCLSKFSYVALNCFPNNTCQYFNTFPLIYKIQLQLQAHLYFIQGIFPNKSQPCFSDISCLLNRLNASNKIYTNVSQSRSISIDNHGYLATVSSDTSTLVRLYSGNLSSVTNSSLKPFNDVPYAIAYYNETYYVGFTKYILAIDSNNLTILQNITTSYFNGVRDMIFSSNGKLMIVTSVSNSYLLFFNQTGNWSRNYNLIHNQLVNYSNPHGSWYVNDSYFYVTSWTGNAIYAYSAINNSLVWRGRLFFYIFASPLTYSGLSLTIDQYNRYWVSSGSNGIQIYNSQGILIGTINNICSFVFDVLITSDYVLYVSCYSSNQVWRIDLNN
;
A
#
# COMPACT_ATOMS: atom_id res chain seq x y z
N MET A 1 -63.10 15.68 55.08
CA MET A 1 -62.26 16.90 55.07
C MET A 1 -60.87 16.47 54.60
N PHE A 2 -60.31 17.21 53.63
CA PHE A 2 -59.04 17.00 52.91
C PHE A 2 -57.88 16.51 53.81
N THR A 3 -56.91 15.69 53.38
CA THR A 3 -55.98 15.90 52.26
C THR A 3 -55.31 14.60 51.80
N LYS A 4 -55.39 14.29 50.50
CA LYS A 4 -54.49 13.34 49.81
C LYS A 4 -53.22 14.10 49.46
N ILE A 5 -52.09 13.71 50.07
CA ILE A 5 -50.76 14.19 49.70
C ILE A 5 -50.39 13.48 48.40
N GLY A 6 -50.32 14.24 47.31
CA GLY A 6 -49.83 13.78 46.02
C GLY A 6 -48.32 13.59 46.08
N PHE A 7 -47.86 12.34 45.97
CA PHE A 7 -46.49 12.06 45.56
C PHE A 7 -46.38 12.39 44.06
N HIS A 8 -45.87 13.58 43.75
CA HIS A 8 -45.31 13.83 42.43
C HIS A 8 -44.00 13.05 42.33
N LEU A 9 -44.04 11.92 41.62
CA LEU A 9 -42.85 11.29 41.11
C LEU A 9 -42.29 12.24 40.03
N LEU A 10 -41.29 13.04 40.41
CA LEU A 10 -40.49 13.81 39.46
C LEU A 10 -39.75 12.78 38.60
N LEU A 11 -40.25 12.50 37.40
CA LEU A 11 -39.48 11.83 36.35
C LEU A 11 -38.35 12.78 35.97
N VAL A 12 -37.18 12.56 36.57
CA VAL A 12 -35.93 13.16 36.11
C VAL A 12 -35.65 12.49 34.76
N PHE A 13 -36.05 13.14 33.67
CA PHE A 13 -35.49 12.86 32.36
C PHE A 13 -34.03 13.26 32.43
N THR A 14 -33.13 12.28 32.55
CA THR A 14 -31.74 12.50 32.20
C THR A 14 -31.72 12.89 30.73
N SER A 15 -31.35 14.13 30.44
CA SER A 15 -31.08 14.58 29.09
C SER A 15 -29.96 13.71 28.53
N VAL A 16 -30.30 12.69 27.76
CA VAL A 16 -29.32 12.00 26.94
C VAL A 16 -28.92 13.01 25.87
N ASN A 17 -27.78 13.66 26.08
CA ASN A 17 -27.13 14.46 25.06
C ASN A 17 -27.09 13.61 23.78
N SER A 18 -27.84 14.01 22.75
CA SER A 18 -27.78 13.37 21.45
C SER A 18 -26.37 13.60 20.91
N ILE A 19 -25.49 12.63 21.10
CA ILE A 19 -24.17 12.66 20.49
C ILE A 19 -24.43 12.59 18.98
N MET A 20 -24.07 13.65 18.26
CA MET A 20 -24.13 13.66 16.81
C MET A 20 -23.20 12.55 16.30
N ILE A 21 -23.77 11.51 15.70
CA ILE A 21 -22.99 10.42 15.10
C ILE A 21 -22.39 10.97 13.80
N PRO A 22 -21.05 11.08 13.68
CA PRO A 22 -20.43 11.56 12.46
C PRO A 22 -20.66 10.55 11.33
N PHE A 23 -21.00 11.06 10.15
CA PHE A 23 -21.25 10.24 8.97
C PHE A 23 -20.71 10.88 7.70
N ILE A 24 -20.48 10.04 6.69
CA ILE A 24 -20.11 10.45 5.34
C ILE A 24 -21.27 10.07 4.41
N SER A 25 -21.80 11.05 3.69
CA SER A 25 -22.80 10.85 2.64
C SER A 25 -22.18 10.29 1.37
N ASN A 26 -22.94 9.45 0.66
CA ASN A 26 -22.54 8.83 -0.60
C ASN A 26 -21.27 7.98 -0.50
N ALA A 27 -21.08 7.29 0.62
CA ALA A 27 -19.89 6.50 0.87
C ALA A 27 -20.20 5.21 1.62
N THR A 28 -19.36 4.19 1.40
CA THR A 28 -19.37 2.93 2.14
C THR A 28 -17.96 2.52 2.54
N LEU A 29 -17.86 1.88 3.70
CA LEU A 29 -16.67 1.21 4.16
C LEU A 29 -16.61 -0.18 3.52
N ILE A 30 -15.62 -0.44 2.68
CA ILE A 30 -15.39 -1.75 2.08
C ILE A 30 -14.22 -2.41 2.80
N SER A 31 -14.49 -3.54 3.43
CA SER A 31 -13.45 -4.40 3.99
C SER A 31 -12.70 -5.11 2.86
N ILE A 32 -11.38 -4.95 2.83
CA ILE A 32 -10.49 -5.67 1.91
C ILE A 32 -9.88 -6.88 2.62
N SER A 33 -9.73 -6.83 3.95
CA SER A 33 -9.38 -7.98 4.79
C SER A 33 -10.62 -8.66 5.38
N ASN A 34 -10.47 -9.85 5.96
CA ASN A 34 -11.55 -10.49 6.72
C ASN A 34 -11.95 -9.60 7.92
N THR A 35 -13.24 -9.34 8.06
CA THR A 35 -13.81 -8.70 9.25
C THR A 35 -15.09 -9.36 9.69
N SER A 36 -15.30 -9.33 11.01
CA SER A 36 -16.61 -9.65 11.58
C SER A 36 -17.58 -8.52 11.24
N THR A 37 -18.43 -8.78 10.25
CA THR A 37 -19.55 -7.90 9.90
C THR A 37 -20.87 -8.62 10.10
N ILE A 38 -21.89 -7.87 10.46
CA ILE A 38 -23.27 -8.35 10.56
C ILE A 38 -24.08 -7.62 9.51
N ILE A 39 -24.76 -8.37 8.64
CA ILE A 39 -25.62 -7.82 7.60
C ILE A 39 -27.07 -8.00 8.03
N ILE A 40 -27.84 -6.92 7.99
CA ILE A 40 -29.28 -6.91 8.26
C ILE A 40 -29.98 -6.32 7.04
N ALA A 41 -30.96 -7.04 6.51
CA ALA A 41 -31.81 -6.59 5.40
C ALA A 41 -33.17 -6.10 5.90
N ASN A 42 -33.91 -5.41 5.03
CA ASN A 42 -35.25 -4.88 5.28
C ASN A 42 -35.32 -3.92 6.47
N LYS A 43 -34.28 -3.08 6.62
CA LYS A 43 -34.23 -2.03 7.64
C LYS A 43 -33.80 -0.71 7.03
N THR A 44 -34.53 0.35 7.37
CA THR A 44 -34.14 1.71 7.03
C THR A 44 -32.87 2.08 7.79
N CYS A 45 -32.12 3.06 7.26
CA CYS A 45 -30.89 3.49 7.92
C CYS A 45 -31.14 4.00 9.36
N THR A 46 -32.25 4.71 9.58
CA THR A 46 -32.67 5.18 10.91
C THR A 46 -32.93 4.01 11.86
N GLU A 47 -33.63 2.97 11.42
CA GLU A 47 -33.84 1.77 12.25
C GLU A 47 -32.51 1.08 12.57
N CYS A 48 -31.57 1.04 11.63
CA CYS A 48 -30.26 0.47 11.88
C CYS A 48 -29.45 1.27 12.91
N LEU A 49 -29.50 2.60 12.84
CA LEU A 49 -28.88 3.44 13.86
C LEU A 49 -29.51 3.20 15.24
N CYS A 50 -30.84 3.03 15.33
CA CYS A 50 -31.52 2.70 16.59
C CYS A 50 -31.19 1.30 17.12
N LEU A 51 -30.88 0.35 16.24
CA LEU A 51 -30.45 -1.01 16.61
C LEU A 51 -28.96 -1.10 16.94
N SER A 52 -28.18 -0.06 16.60
CA SER A 52 -26.76 -0.03 16.88
C SER A 52 -26.52 -0.01 18.39
N LYS A 53 -26.02 -1.14 18.91
CA LYS A 53 -25.54 -1.23 20.29
C LYS A 53 -24.15 -0.59 20.39
N PHE A 54 -23.69 -0.32 21.62
CA PHE A 54 -22.31 0.10 21.93
C PHE A 54 -21.20 -0.86 21.42
N SER A 55 -21.54 -1.97 20.76
CA SER A 55 -20.61 -3.01 20.31
C SER A 55 -20.10 -2.85 18.88
N TYR A 56 -20.55 -1.85 18.11
CA TYR A 56 -20.15 -1.65 16.72
C TYR A 56 -19.37 -0.35 16.54
N VAL A 57 -18.37 -0.34 15.67
CA VAL A 57 -17.53 0.84 15.40
C VAL A 57 -17.97 1.63 14.17
N ALA A 58 -18.57 0.96 13.18
CA ALA A 58 -19.07 1.58 11.96
C ALA A 58 -20.32 0.87 11.42
N LEU A 59 -21.06 1.59 10.57
CA LEU A 59 -22.26 1.10 9.89
C LEU A 59 -22.32 1.64 8.46
N ASN A 60 -22.42 0.75 7.49
CA ASN A 60 -22.90 1.11 6.15
C ASN A 60 -24.41 1.01 6.12
N CYS A 61 -25.07 2.08 5.70
CA CYS A 61 -26.47 2.07 5.26
C CYS A 61 -26.53 2.12 3.74
N PHE A 62 -27.12 1.10 3.12
CA PHE A 62 -27.28 1.01 1.68
C PHE A 62 -28.68 1.49 1.25
N PRO A 63 -28.85 1.98 0.00
CA PRO A 63 -30.14 2.49 -0.49
C PRO A 63 -31.23 1.41 -0.62
N ASN A 64 -30.86 0.13 -0.62
CA ASN A 64 -31.77 -1.01 -0.71
C ASN A 64 -32.27 -1.51 0.67
N ASN A 65 -32.29 -0.64 1.69
CA ASN A 65 -32.66 -1.00 3.07
C ASN A 65 -31.84 -2.17 3.64
N THR A 66 -30.55 -2.23 3.26
CA THR A 66 -29.58 -3.15 3.84
C THR A 66 -28.59 -2.36 4.70
N CYS A 67 -28.21 -2.94 5.81
CA CYS A 67 -27.26 -2.39 6.76
C CYS A 67 -26.13 -3.39 7.00
N GLN A 68 -24.90 -2.92 7.05
CA GLN A 68 -23.73 -3.72 7.40
C GLN A 68 -23.04 -3.08 8.59
N TYR A 69 -23.06 -3.76 9.71
CA TYR A 69 -22.39 -3.36 10.94
C TYR A 69 -20.98 -3.94 10.99
N PHE A 70 -20.05 -3.13 11.49
CA PHE A 70 -18.67 -3.52 11.71
C PHE A 70 -18.41 -3.60 13.22
N ASN A 71 -18.11 -4.79 13.72
CA ASN A 71 -17.77 -4.98 15.15
C ASN A 71 -16.44 -4.32 15.49
N THR A 72 -15.49 -4.37 14.55
CA THR A 72 -14.19 -3.72 14.59
C THR A 72 -13.88 -3.13 13.22
N PHE A 73 -12.95 -2.17 13.14
CA PHE A 73 -12.50 -1.67 11.85
C PHE A 73 -11.73 -2.79 11.13
N PRO A 74 -11.92 -2.97 9.81
CA PRO A 74 -11.05 -3.83 9.04
C PRO A 74 -9.59 -3.41 9.16
N LEU A 75 -8.70 -4.40 9.19
CA LEU A 75 -7.26 -4.17 9.11
C LEU A 75 -6.91 -3.48 7.79
N ILE A 76 -7.56 -3.91 6.70
CA ILE A 76 -7.46 -3.27 5.39
C ILE A 76 -8.87 -2.92 4.93
N TYR A 77 -9.10 -1.63 4.69
CA TYR A 77 -10.36 -1.11 4.20
C TYR A 77 -10.14 0.00 3.19
N LYS A 78 -11.17 0.31 2.42
CA LYS A 78 -11.28 1.56 1.66
C LYS A 78 -12.64 2.19 1.90
N ILE A 79 -12.70 3.51 1.81
CA ILE A 79 -13.97 4.22 1.70
C ILE A 79 -14.25 4.40 0.22
N GLN A 80 -15.33 3.81 -0.25
CA GLN A 80 -15.72 3.84 -1.66
C GLN A 80 -16.92 4.76 -1.85
N LEU A 81 -16.89 5.58 -2.90
CA LEU A 81 -18.04 6.37 -3.32
C LEU A 81 -19.18 5.44 -3.73
N GLN A 82 -20.35 5.64 -3.13
CA GLN A 82 -21.57 4.90 -3.44
C GLN A 82 -22.78 5.81 -3.25
N LEU A 83 -23.48 6.11 -4.34
CA LEU A 83 -24.63 7.00 -4.33
C LEU A 83 -25.72 6.52 -3.37
N GLN A 84 -26.27 7.46 -2.59
CA GLN A 84 -27.35 7.26 -1.62
C GLN A 84 -27.01 6.32 -0.46
N ALA A 85 -25.76 5.86 -0.35
CA ALA A 85 -25.27 5.16 0.83
C ALA A 85 -24.77 6.16 1.88
N HIS A 86 -24.78 5.73 3.14
CA HIS A 86 -24.26 6.51 4.25
C HIS A 86 -23.36 5.63 5.11
N LEU A 87 -22.16 6.13 5.43
CA LEU A 87 -21.22 5.49 6.35
C LEU A 87 -21.24 6.24 7.68
N TYR A 88 -21.64 5.59 8.75
CA TYR A 88 -21.68 6.14 10.10
C TYR A 88 -20.55 5.56 10.97
N PHE A 89 -20.00 6.39 11.85
CA PHE A 89 -19.03 5.96 12.88
C PHE A 89 -19.68 6.03 14.27
N ILE A 90 -20.21 4.90 14.73
CA ILE A 90 -21.16 4.82 15.85
C ILE A 90 -20.52 5.22 17.19
N GLN A 91 -19.21 5.01 17.37
CA GLN A 91 -18.50 5.34 18.63
C GLN A 91 -17.73 6.67 18.59
N GLY A 92 -17.84 7.47 17.52
CA GLY A 92 -16.99 8.66 17.33
C GLY A 92 -15.48 8.35 17.17
N ILE A 93 -15.13 7.08 17.16
CA ILE A 93 -13.81 6.54 16.84
C ILE A 93 -13.77 6.42 15.32
N PHE A 94 -12.96 7.25 14.67
CA PHE A 94 -12.68 7.08 13.24
C PHE A 94 -11.64 5.97 13.06
N PRO A 95 -11.63 5.28 11.91
CA PRO A 95 -10.53 4.42 11.53
C PRO A 95 -9.20 5.15 11.73
N ASN A 96 -8.22 4.47 12.35
CA ASN A 96 -6.89 5.01 12.69
C ASN A 96 -6.85 6.16 13.72
N LYS A 97 -7.98 6.63 14.26
CA LYS A 97 -8.00 7.66 15.32
C LYS A 97 -7.62 7.11 16.70
N SER A 98 -7.72 5.80 16.91
CA SER A 98 -7.54 5.16 18.21
C SER A 98 -6.14 4.64 18.50
N GLN A 99 -5.16 4.83 17.59
CA GLN A 99 -3.78 4.51 17.91
C GLN A 99 -3.03 5.82 18.24
N PRO A 100 -2.88 6.19 19.53
CA PRO A 100 -2.07 7.33 19.88
C PRO A 100 -0.68 7.17 19.26
N CYS A 101 -0.08 8.28 18.83
CA CYS A 101 1.27 8.43 18.29
C CYS A 101 1.56 8.25 16.79
N PHE A 102 0.67 7.73 15.93
CA PHE A 102 1.11 7.46 14.54
C PHE A 102 1.25 8.69 13.65
N SER A 103 0.53 9.77 13.93
CA SER A 103 0.74 11.06 13.27
C SER A 103 2.05 11.74 13.71
N ASP A 104 2.58 11.39 14.89
CA ASP A 104 3.86 11.87 15.39
C ASP A 104 4.98 10.93 14.93
N ILE A 105 5.84 11.43 14.04
CA ILE A 105 6.96 10.65 13.50
C ILE A 105 7.95 10.22 14.58
N SER A 106 8.22 11.05 15.59
CA SER A 106 9.16 10.72 16.65
C SER A 106 8.64 9.58 17.51
N CYS A 107 7.35 9.62 17.86
CA CYS A 107 6.74 8.53 18.63
C CYS A 107 6.65 7.22 17.81
N LEU A 108 6.30 7.28 16.52
CA LEU A 108 6.30 6.11 15.64
C LEU A 108 7.68 5.46 15.55
N LEU A 109 8.74 6.25 15.35
CA LEU A 109 10.10 5.73 15.24
C LEU A 109 10.58 5.09 16.54
N ASN A 110 10.23 5.68 17.69
CA ASN A 110 10.52 5.08 18.99
C ASN A 110 9.86 3.70 19.13
N ARG A 111 8.59 3.57 18.71
CA ARG A 111 7.90 2.27 18.73
C ARG A 111 8.52 1.26 17.77
N LEU A 112 8.82 1.65 16.53
CA LEU A 112 9.50 0.79 15.53
C LEU A 112 10.89 0.33 16.01
N ASN A 113 11.60 1.17 16.76
CA ASN A 113 12.89 0.78 17.32
C ASN A 113 12.74 -0.24 18.46
N ALA A 114 11.69 -0.11 19.28
CA ALA A 114 11.37 -1.01 20.38
C ALA A 114 10.62 -2.30 19.94
N SER A 115 10.15 -2.34 18.70
CA SER A 115 9.37 -3.43 18.10
C SER A 115 10.04 -4.80 18.12
N ASN A 116 9.20 -5.83 18.15
CA ASN A 116 9.60 -7.17 17.73
C ASN A 116 9.94 -7.18 16.23
N LYS A 117 11.06 -7.83 15.90
CA LYS A 117 11.58 -7.93 14.54
C LYS A 117 11.78 -9.40 14.22
N ILE A 118 11.27 -9.83 13.08
CA ILE A 118 11.55 -11.16 12.53
C ILE A 118 12.19 -10.99 11.16
N TYR A 119 13.05 -11.93 10.80
CA TYR A 119 13.65 -11.97 9.47
C TYR A 119 13.65 -13.39 8.94
N THR A 120 13.72 -13.50 7.62
CA THR A 120 14.01 -14.74 6.92
C THR A 120 15.12 -14.51 5.90
N ASN A 121 15.85 -15.56 5.56
CA ASN A 121 16.97 -15.47 4.64
C ASN A 121 16.47 -15.53 3.20
N VAL A 122 16.76 -14.48 2.43
CA VAL A 122 16.56 -14.42 0.98
C VAL A 122 17.79 -13.76 0.40
N SER A 123 18.58 -14.52 -0.36
CA SER A 123 19.83 -14.02 -0.94
C SER A 123 19.55 -12.85 -1.88
N GLN A 124 20.29 -11.74 -1.72
CA GLN A 124 20.19 -10.53 -2.55
C GLN A 124 18.75 -10.17 -2.94
N SER A 125 17.89 -10.07 -1.92
CA SER A 125 16.49 -9.69 -2.08
C SER A 125 16.38 -8.27 -2.68
N ARG A 126 15.40 -8.09 -3.57
CA ARG A 126 15.14 -6.83 -4.27
C ARG A 126 13.75 -6.28 -3.94
N SER A 127 12.98 -5.83 -4.93
CA SER A 127 11.66 -5.28 -4.71
C SER A 127 10.75 -6.27 -3.99
N ILE A 128 9.90 -5.77 -3.12
CA ILE A 128 8.92 -6.52 -2.35
C ILE A 128 7.50 -6.08 -2.70
N SER A 129 6.58 -7.03 -2.71
CA SER A 129 5.17 -6.76 -2.97
C SER A 129 4.30 -7.66 -2.10
N ILE A 130 3.14 -7.16 -1.66
CA ILE A 130 2.13 -7.98 -0.96
C ILE A 130 1.04 -8.33 -1.95
N ASP A 131 0.65 -9.60 -1.96
CA ASP A 131 -0.49 -10.06 -2.75
C ASP A 131 -1.77 -10.21 -1.93
N ASN A 132 -2.88 -10.45 -2.63
CA ASN A 132 -4.20 -10.59 -2.02
C ASN A 132 -4.39 -11.93 -1.29
N HIS A 133 -3.43 -12.86 -1.40
CA HIS A 133 -3.45 -14.13 -0.65
C HIS A 133 -2.74 -14.00 0.70
N GLY A 134 -2.23 -12.81 1.03
CA GLY A 134 -1.48 -12.55 2.26
C GLY A 134 -0.03 -13.02 2.17
N TYR A 135 0.52 -13.19 0.97
CA TYR A 135 1.94 -13.46 0.78
C TYR A 135 2.72 -12.16 0.58
N LEU A 136 3.89 -12.10 1.18
CA LEU A 136 4.95 -11.17 0.80
C LEU A 136 5.79 -11.86 -0.29
N ALA A 137 5.84 -11.28 -1.46
CA ALA A 137 6.62 -11.75 -2.59
C ALA A 137 7.84 -10.85 -2.81
N THR A 138 8.98 -11.46 -3.15
CA THR A 138 10.22 -10.79 -3.54
C THR A 138 10.89 -11.58 -4.66
N VAL A 139 11.93 -10.99 -5.25
CA VAL A 139 12.86 -11.71 -6.12
C VAL A 139 14.26 -11.71 -5.53
N SER A 140 15.01 -12.77 -5.81
CA SER A 140 16.42 -12.93 -5.46
C SER A 140 17.26 -12.81 -6.72
N SER A 141 18.20 -11.87 -6.77
CA SER A 141 19.11 -11.78 -7.91
C SER A 141 20.23 -12.80 -7.91
N ASP A 142 20.56 -13.35 -6.75
CA ASP A 142 21.66 -14.32 -6.62
C ASP A 142 21.20 -15.72 -7.05
N THR A 143 20.00 -16.13 -6.60
CA THR A 143 19.44 -17.44 -6.94
C THR A 143 18.52 -17.40 -8.17
N SER A 144 18.30 -16.22 -8.75
CA SER A 144 17.37 -16.00 -9.87
C SER A 144 15.99 -16.61 -9.62
N THR A 145 15.39 -16.36 -8.45
CA THR A 145 14.08 -16.94 -8.08
C THR A 145 13.07 -15.87 -7.69
N LEU A 146 11.79 -16.19 -7.87
CA LEU A 146 10.68 -15.56 -7.15
C LEU A 146 10.50 -16.29 -5.82
N VAL A 147 10.44 -15.55 -4.73
CA VAL A 147 10.26 -16.09 -3.37
C VAL A 147 8.94 -15.57 -2.81
N ARG A 148 8.10 -16.49 -2.31
CA ARG A 148 6.87 -16.16 -1.57
C ARG A 148 7.04 -16.53 -0.12
N LEU A 149 6.65 -15.62 0.75
CA LEU A 149 6.67 -15.77 2.20
C LEU A 149 5.26 -15.49 2.73
N TYR A 150 4.83 -16.20 3.78
CA TYR A 150 3.64 -15.77 4.51
C TYR A 150 3.93 -14.39 5.12
N SER A 151 3.12 -13.38 4.78
CA SER A 151 3.38 -12.01 5.21
C SER A 151 3.41 -11.91 6.74
N GLY A 152 2.59 -12.73 7.43
CA GLY A 152 2.42 -12.85 8.88
C GLY A 152 3.68 -13.17 9.68
N ASN A 153 4.52 -14.08 9.19
CA ASN A 153 5.62 -14.67 9.97
C ASN A 153 6.89 -14.90 9.14
N LEU A 154 6.90 -14.50 7.87
CA LEU A 154 7.99 -14.70 6.91
C LEU A 154 8.43 -16.15 6.69
N SER A 155 7.58 -17.14 7.00
CA SER A 155 7.87 -18.53 6.65
C SER A 155 7.70 -18.74 5.15
N SER A 156 8.57 -19.58 4.57
CA SER A 156 8.59 -19.85 3.13
C SER A 156 7.34 -20.61 2.69
N VAL A 157 6.77 -20.22 1.55
CA VAL A 157 5.68 -20.97 0.90
C VAL A 157 6.32 -22.07 0.04
N THR A 158 6.21 -23.32 0.47
CA THR A 158 6.91 -24.49 -0.11
C THR A 158 6.42 -24.92 -1.50
N ASN A 159 5.54 -24.17 -2.13
CA ASN A 159 4.80 -24.59 -3.32
C ASN A 159 5.33 -23.94 -4.61
N SER A 160 6.64 -24.03 -4.88
CA SER A 160 7.24 -23.49 -6.11
C SER A 160 7.42 -24.58 -7.18
N SER A 161 6.42 -24.73 -8.06
CA SER A 161 6.57 -25.39 -9.36
C SER A 161 7.54 -24.63 -10.29
N LEU A 162 7.77 -23.35 -10.01
CA LEU A 162 8.62 -22.46 -10.79
C LEU A 162 10.10 -22.74 -10.51
N LYS A 163 10.81 -23.20 -11.54
CA LYS A 163 12.26 -23.33 -11.54
C LYS A 163 12.93 -21.94 -11.45
N PRO A 164 14.19 -21.87 -10.99
CA PRO A 164 14.99 -20.66 -11.14
C PRO A 164 14.93 -20.12 -12.57
N PHE A 165 14.85 -18.81 -12.69
CA PHE A 165 14.90 -18.10 -13.96
C PHE A 165 16.30 -18.20 -14.57
N ASN A 166 16.37 -18.15 -15.90
CA ASN A 166 17.64 -18.15 -16.62
C ASN A 166 18.36 -16.79 -16.52
N ASP A 167 17.63 -15.72 -16.19
CA ASP A 167 18.14 -14.36 -16.06
C ASP A 167 17.93 -13.82 -14.64
N VAL A 168 18.72 -12.81 -14.28
CA VAL A 168 18.61 -12.12 -13.00
C VAL A 168 17.32 -11.29 -12.95
N PRO A 169 16.38 -11.58 -12.02
CA PRO A 169 15.21 -10.74 -11.81
C PRO A 169 15.61 -9.47 -11.03
N TYR A 170 15.06 -8.33 -11.43
CA TYR A 170 15.38 -7.02 -10.86
C TYR A 170 14.25 -6.42 -10.05
N ALA A 171 13.00 -6.76 -10.38
CA ALA A 171 11.82 -6.15 -9.81
C ALA A 171 10.64 -7.13 -9.81
N ILE A 172 9.69 -6.89 -8.93
CA ILE A 172 8.41 -7.59 -8.89
C ILE A 172 7.31 -6.61 -8.53
N ALA A 173 6.17 -6.73 -9.20
CA ALA A 173 4.94 -6.07 -8.84
C ALA A 173 3.79 -7.08 -8.87
N TYR A 174 2.76 -6.86 -8.06
CA TYR A 174 1.57 -7.69 -8.05
C TYR A 174 0.36 -6.91 -8.54
N TYR A 175 -0.39 -7.51 -9.46
CA TYR A 175 -1.69 -6.99 -9.87
C TYR A 175 -2.61 -8.12 -10.31
N ASN A 176 -3.84 -8.11 -9.78
CA ASN A 176 -4.92 -9.02 -10.19
C ASN A 176 -4.48 -10.49 -10.27
N GLU A 177 -4.06 -11.08 -9.14
CA GLU A 177 -3.62 -12.47 -9.06
C GLU A 177 -2.42 -12.83 -9.95
N THR A 178 -1.61 -11.84 -10.32
CA THR A 178 -0.45 -12.05 -11.20
C THR A 178 0.76 -11.28 -10.68
N TYR A 179 1.89 -11.96 -10.58
CA TYR A 179 3.18 -11.33 -10.39
C TYR A 179 3.77 -10.93 -11.74
N TYR A 180 4.22 -9.70 -11.83
CA TYR A 180 4.97 -9.18 -12.96
C TYR A 180 6.42 -9.07 -12.52
N VAL A 181 7.28 -9.92 -13.07
CA VAL A 181 8.71 -9.99 -12.72
C VAL A 181 9.52 -9.35 -13.82
N GLY A 182 10.25 -8.28 -13.48
CA GLY A 182 11.05 -7.50 -14.41
C GLY A 182 12.49 -8.01 -14.53
N PHE A 183 12.96 -8.17 -15.77
CA PHE A 183 14.32 -8.57 -16.13
C PHE A 183 15.02 -7.46 -16.93
N THR A 184 16.24 -7.71 -17.42
CA THR A 184 16.95 -6.74 -18.26
C THR A 184 16.18 -6.40 -19.54
N LYS A 185 15.52 -7.39 -20.17
CA LYS A 185 14.97 -7.30 -21.54
C LYS A 185 13.50 -7.64 -21.67
N TYR A 186 12.85 -8.04 -20.58
CA TYR A 186 11.46 -8.50 -20.61
C TYR A 186 10.82 -8.44 -19.23
N ILE A 187 9.51 -8.64 -19.19
CA ILE A 187 8.73 -8.86 -17.98
C ILE A 187 7.98 -10.19 -18.15
N LEU A 188 8.04 -11.06 -17.14
CA LEU A 188 7.18 -12.24 -17.08
C LEU A 188 5.93 -11.93 -16.26
N ALA A 189 4.76 -12.21 -16.82
CA ALA A 189 3.53 -12.32 -16.05
C ALA A 189 3.40 -13.76 -15.56
N ILE A 190 3.30 -13.95 -14.25
CA ILE A 190 3.30 -15.24 -13.57
C ILE A 190 2.05 -15.34 -12.71
N ASP A 191 1.28 -16.41 -12.87
CA ASP A 191 0.10 -16.67 -12.05
C ASP A 191 0.48 -16.78 -10.58
N SER A 192 -0.18 -16.00 -9.72
CA SER A 192 0.18 -15.95 -8.30
C SER A 192 -0.27 -17.17 -7.50
N ASN A 193 -1.17 -18.01 -8.03
CA ASN A 193 -1.66 -19.20 -7.34
C ASN A 193 -0.73 -20.39 -7.60
N ASN A 194 -0.54 -20.73 -8.87
CA ASN A 194 0.17 -21.94 -9.30
C ASN A 194 1.59 -21.69 -9.83
N LEU A 195 2.03 -20.43 -9.86
CA LEU A 195 3.35 -19.98 -10.34
C LEU A 195 3.68 -20.41 -11.78
N THR A 196 2.67 -20.50 -12.65
CA THR A 196 2.87 -20.72 -14.08
C THR A 196 3.14 -19.42 -14.81
N ILE A 197 4.03 -19.45 -15.80
CA ILE A 197 4.30 -18.28 -16.66
C ILE A 197 3.13 -18.14 -17.62
N LEU A 198 2.44 -17.01 -17.57
CA LEU A 198 1.27 -16.69 -18.39
C LEU A 198 1.65 -15.94 -19.67
N GLN A 199 2.59 -15.00 -19.56
CA GLN A 199 2.99 -14.15 -20.68
C GLN A 199 4.44 -13.70 -20.54
N ASN A 200 5.09 -13.50 -21.68
CA ASN A 200 6.35 -12.79 -21.79
C ASN A 200 6.10 -11.45 -22.52
N ILE A 201 6.33 -10.34 -21.84
CA ILE A 201 6.16 -8.98 -22.35
C ILE A 201 7.53 -8.45 -22.72
N THR A 202 7.71 -8.05 -23.98
CA THR A 202 9.00 -7.62 -24.52
C THR A 202 8.88 -6.29 -25.26
N THR A 203 9.97 -5.53 -25.27
CA THR A 203 10.13 -4.35 -26.12
C THR A 203 11.61 -4.02 -26.27
N SER A 204 12.00 -3.41 -27.39
CA SER A 204 13.38 -2.96 -27.63
C SER A 204 13.84 -1.88 -26.64
N TYR A 205 12.90 -1.20 -25.98
CA TYR A 205 13.20 -0.16 -24.99
C TYR A 205 13.61 -0.72 -23.62
N PHE A 206 13.38 -2.00 -23.34
CA PHE A 206 13.80 -2.59 -22.08
C PHE A 206 15.32 -2.66 -21.96
N ASN A 207 15.81 -2.05 -20.89
CA ASN A 207 17.19 -2.16 -20.47
C ASN A 207 17.29 -1.95 -18.95
N GLY A 208 17.09 -3.04 -18.23
CA GLY A 208 17.03 -3.06 -16.77
C GLY A 208 15.71 -2.52 -16.23
N VAL A 209 14.65 -3.33 -16.32
CA VAL A 209 13.38 -3.05 -15.62
C VAL A 209 13.67 -2.95 -14.11
N ARG A 210 13.21 -1.90 -13.45
CA ARG A 210 13.46 -1.69 -12.00
C ARG A 210 12.24 -1.61 -11.14
N ASP A 211 11.12 -1.18 -11.70
CA ASP A 211 9.87 -1.18 -10.98
C ASP A 211 8.69 -1.04 -11.96
N MET A 212 7.51 -1.40 -11.46
CA MET A 212 6.27 -1.46 -12.23
C MET A 212 5.10 -1.03 -11.34
N ILE A 213 4.28 -0.10 -11.83
CA ILE A 213 3.00 0.25 -11.20
C ILE A 213 1.85 0.08 -12.17
N PHE A 214 0.66 -0.14 -11.61
CA PHE A 214 -0.58 -0.34 -12.37
C PHE A 214 -1.54 0.81 -12.10
N SER A 215 -2.14 1.33 -13.16
CA SER A 215 -3.09 2.44 -13.15
C SER A 215 -4.33 2.07 -13.95
N SER A 216 -5.42 2.79 -13.72
CA SER A 216 -6.67 2.64 -14.46
C SER A 216 -7.24 1.23 -14.33
N ASN A 217 -7.22 0.69 -13.11
CA ASN A 217 -7.51 -0.71 -12.79
C ASN A 217 -6.70 -1.67 -13.68
N GLY A 218 -5.39 -1.43 -13.76
CA GLY A 218 -4.43 -2.27 -14.50
C GLY A 218 -4.60 -2.26 -16.00
N LYS A 219 -5.39 -1.34 -16.56
CA LYS A 219 -5.34 -1.13 -18.01
C LYS A 219 -4.00 -0.56 -18.44
N LEU A 220 -3.39 0.27 -17.59
CA LEU A 220 -2.09 0.87 -17.83
C LEU A 220 -1.07 0.28 -16.86
N MET A 221 0.02 -0.27 -17.40
CA MET A 221 1.23 -0.61 -16.65
C MET A 221 2.32 0.41 -16.98
N ILE A 222 2.92 1.02 -15.96
CA ILE A 222 4.00 1.99 -16.09
C ILE A 222 5.25 1.34 -15.53
N VAL A 223 6.33 1.35 -16.31
CA VAL A 223 7.56 0.62 -16.01
C VAL A 223 8.75 1.57 -16.04
N THR A 224 9.60 1.49 -15.02
CA THR A 224 10.89 2.19 -15.00
C THR A 224 11.96 1.33 -15.67
N SER A 225 12.71 1.91 -16.62
CA SER A 225 13.85 1.25 -17.27
C SER A 225 15.12 2.05 -17.05
N VAL A 226 16.03 1.53 -16.23
CA VAL A 226 17.17 2.28 -15.65
C VAL A 226 18.22 2.71 -16.67
N SER A 227 18.68 1.79 -17.52
CA SER A 227 19.89 2.05 -18.33
C SER A 227 19.64 2.97 -19.52
N ASN A 228 18.38 3.10 -19.93
CA ASN A 228 17.98 3.96 -21.04
C ASN A 228 17.26 5.23 -20.57
N SER A 229 17.09 5.43 -19.25
CA SER A 229 16.35 6.55 -18.66
C SER A 229 14.94 6.72 -19.26
N TYR A 230 14.19 5.62 -19.38
CA TYR A 230 12.81 5.65 -19.88
C TYR A 230 11.79 5.35 -18.77
N LEU A 231 10.64 6.01 -18.86
CA LEU A 231 9.38 5.47 -18.40
C LEU A 231 8.65 4.85 -19.60
N LEU A 232 8.19 3.62 -19.44
CA LEU A 232 7.53 2.85 -20.47
C LEU A 232 6.08 2.59 -20.06
N PHE A 233 5.15 2.90 -20.96
CA PHE A 233 3.72 2.83 -20.71
C PHE A 233 3.13 1.75 -21.60
N PHE A 234 2.49 0.76 -20.98
CA PHE A 234 1.89 -0.35 -21.67
C PHE A 234 0.38 -0.39 -21.43
N ASN A 235 -0.38 -0.65 -22.49
CA ASN A 235 -1.81 -0.87 -22.39
C ASN A 235 -2.13 -2.36 -22.43
N GLN A 236 -3.07 -2.77 -21.59
CA GLN A 236 -3.60 -4.12 -21.57
C GLN A 236 -4.30 -4.42 -22.91
N THR A 237 -4.00 -5.57 -23.53
CA THR A 237 -4.46 -5.88 -24.91
C THR A 237 -5.92 -6.33 -25.00
N GLY A 238 -6.66 -6.28 -23.90
CA GLY A 238 -8.05 -6.70 -23.78
C GLY A 238 -8.48 -6.71 -22.32
N ASN A 239 -9.78 -6.63 -22.06
CA ASN A 239 -10.28 -6.67 -20.68
C ASN A 239 -9.81 -7.95 -19.98
N TRP A 240 -9.20 -7.80 -18.81
CA TRP A 240 -8.68 -8.91 -18.00
C TRP A 240 -7.51 -9.69 -18.61
N SER A 241 -6.96 -9.27 -19.75
CA SER A 241 -5.76 -9.87 -20.34
C SER A 241 -4.54 -9.69 -19.44
N ARG A 242 -3.66 -10.69 -19.36
CA ARG A 242 -2.34 -10.53 -18.70
C ARG A 242 -1.26 -10.05 -19.66
N ASN A 243 -1.63 -9.79 -20.92
CA ASN A 243 -0.77 -9.28 -21.96
C ASN A 243 -0.89 -7.75 -22.10
N TYR A 244 0.25 -7.12 -22.42
CA TYR A 244 0.44 -5.68 -22.45
C TYR A 244 1.27 -5.29 -23.67
N ASN A 245 0.81 -4.29 -24.40
CA ASN A 245 1.52 -3.72 -25.54
C ASN A 245 2.07 -2.34 -25.16
N LEU A 246 3.31 -2.05 -25.55
CA LEU A 246 3.88 -0.72 -25.39
C LEU A 246 3.07 0.28 -26.21
N ILE A 247 2.55 1.32 -25.57
CA ILE A 247 1.81 2.40 -26.22
C ILE A 247 2.59 3.71 -26.25
N HIS A 248 3.46 3.93 -25.27
CA HIS A 248 4.23 5.15 -25.16
C HIS A 248 5.53 4.89 -24.40
N ASN A 249 6.60 5.56 -24.79
CA ASN A 249 7.84 5.64 -24.02
C ASN A 249 8.20 7.11 -23.85
N GLN A 250 8.72 7.44 -22.68
CA GLN A 250 9.08 8.80 -22.32
C GLN A 250 10.51 8.81 -21.81
N LEU A 251 11.41 9.45 -22.56
CA LEU A 251 12.75 9.74 -22.09
C LEU A 251 12.65 10.75 -20.94
N VAL A 252 13.28 10.43 -19.81
CA VAL A 252 13.31 11.34 -18.65
C VAL A 252 14.58 12.18 -18.65
N ASN A 253 14.51 13.36 -18.05
CA ASN A 253 15.64 14.30 -17.96
C ASN A 253 16.54 14.08 -16.73
N TYR A 254 16.46 12.90 -16.12
CA TYR A 254 17.26 12.50 -14.97
C TYR A 254 17.78 11.08 -15.15
N SER A 255 18.81 10.72 -14.39
CA SER A 255 19.46 9.42 -14.52
C SER A 255 18.72 8.32 -13.76
N ASN A 256 18.69 7.12 -14.35
CA ASN A 256 18.31 5.87 -13.68
C ASN A 256 16.97 5.94 -12.91
N PRO A 257 15.82 6.12 -13.61
CA PRO A 257 14.51 5.94 -13.01
C PRO A 257 14.41 4.53 -12.41
N HIS A 258 14.16 4.43 -11.11
CA HIS A 258 14.33 3.19 -10.35
C HIS A 258 13.01 2.72 -9.74
N GLY A 259 12.69 3.12 -8.51
CA GLY A 259 11.42 2.81 -7.85
C GLY A 259 10.30 3.73 -8.32
N SER A 260 9.07 3.28 -8.18
CA SER A 260 7.85 3.96 -8.59
C SER A 260 6.73 3.71 -7.59
N TRP A 261 5.93 4.74 -7.32
CA TRP A 261 4.83 4.64 -6.37
C TRP A 261 3.56 5.23 -6.95
N TYR A 262 2.54 4.39 -7.12
CA TYR A 262 1.22 4.80 -7.57
C TYR A 262 0.50 5.58 -6.47
N VAL A 263 -0.12 6.70 -6.83
CA VAL A 263 -0.99 7.47 -5.93
C VAL A 263 -2.44 7.39 -6.41
N ASN A 264 -2.67 7.66 -7.69
CA ASN A 264 -3.97 7.52 -8.36
C ASN A 264 -3.77 7.47 -9.88
N ASP A 265 -4.87 7.33 -10.63
CA ASP A 265 -4.86 7.19 -12.09
C ASP A 265 -4.31 8.41 -12.86
N SER A 266 -4.03 9.51 -12.16
CA SER A 266 -3.49 10.75 -12.72
C SER A 266 -2.18 11.17 -12.06
N TYR A 267 -1.64 10.40 -11.13
CA TYR A 267 -0.48 10.83 -10.34
C TYR A 267 0.34 9.67 -9.78
N PHE A 268 1.66 9.75 -9.94
CA PHE A 268 2.60 8.80 -9.35
C PHE A 268 3.96 9.46 -9.09
N TYR A 269 4.82 8.76 -8.36
CA TYR A 269 6.19 9.18 -8.08
C TYR A 269 7.21 8.21 -8.68
N VAL A 270 8.40 8.70 -8.98
CA VAL A 270 9.55 7.90 -9.44
C VAL A 270 10.80 8.35 -8.68
N THR A 271 11.58 7.40 -8.17
CA THR A 271 12.91 7.67 -7.61
C THR A 271 13.97 7.64 -8.70
N SER A 272 14.99 8.48 -8.56
CA SER A 272 16.20 8.45 -9.36
C SER A 272 17.33 7.86 -8.54
N TRP A 273 17.87 6.73 -8.99
CA TRP A 273 18.88 5.98 -8.22
C TRP A 273 20.16 6.80 -8.02
N THR A 274 20.76 7.28 -9.09
CA THR A 274 22.01 8.06 -9.03
C THR A 274 21.78 9.55 -8.86
N GLY A 275 20.60 10.05 -9.23
CA GLY A 275 20.23 11.45 -9.03
C GLY A 275 19.74 11.78 -7.62
N ASN A 276 19.57 10.78 -6.74
CA ASN A 276 19.09 10.92 -5.36
C ASN A 276 17.92 11.90 -5.27
N ALA A 277 16.87 11.65 -6.04
CA ALA A 277 15.74 12.56 -6.14
C ALA A 277 14.44 11.78 -6.34
N ILE A 278 13.34 12.39 -5.93
CA ILE A 278 12.00 11.94 -6.24
C ILE A 278 11.40 12.89 -7.26
N TYR A 279 10.82 12.33 -8.32
CA TYR A 279 10.10 13.04 -9.35
C TYR A 279 8.61 12.72 -9.22
N ALA A 280 7.79 13.75 -9.32
CA ALA A 280 6.34 13.64 -9.38
C ALA A 280 5.88 13.65 -10.84
N TYR A 281 5.00 12.73 -11.20
CA TYR A 281 4.39 12.63 -12.50
C TYR A 281 2.90 12.86 -12.41
N SER A 282 2.39 13.73 -13.27
CA SER A 282 0.97 14.01 -13.40
C SER A 282 0.49 13.75 -14.82
N ALA A 283 -0.66 13.11 -14.94
CA ALA A 283 -1.33 12.92 -16.21
C ALA A 283 -1.80 14.27 -16.78
N ILE A 284 -1.57 14.47 -18.07
CA ILE A 284 -2.15 15.54 -18.88
C ILE A 284 -2.81 14.91 -20.10
N ASN A 285 -3.81 15.59 -20.67
CA ASN A 285 -4.61 15.11 -21.81
C ASN A 285 -5.20 13.70 -21.57
N ASN A 286 -5.99 13.53 -20.51
CA ASN A 286 -6.64 12.26 -20.17
C ASN A 286 -5.67 11.06 -20.07
N SER A 287 -4.53 11.27 -19.40
CA SER A 287 -3.50 10.23 -19.15
C SER A 287 -2.76 9.72 -20.40
N LEU A 288 -2.82 10.44 -21.51
CA LEU A 288 -2.04 10.14 -22.72
C LEU A 288 -0.62 10.69 -22.65
N VAL A 289 -0.39 11.75 -21.87
CA VAL A 289 0.92 12.37 -21.69
C VAL A 289 1.17 12.54 -20.19
N TRP A 290 2.42 12.34 -19.77
CA TRP A 290 2.80 12.44 -18.36
C TRP A 290 3.87 13.48 -18.15
N ARG A 291 3.57 14.49 -17.32
CA ARG A 291 4.52 15.57 -17.01
C ARG A 291 5.24 15.25 -15.71
N GLY A 292 6.54 14.99 -15.83
CA GLY A 292 7.46 14.85 -14.71
C GLY A 292 7.95 16.21 -14.20
N ARG A 293 8.09 16.36 -12.89
CA ARG A 293 8.81 17.46 -12.24
C ARG A 293 9.61 16.93 -11.06
N LEU A 294 10.74 17.56 -10.77
CA LEU A 294 11.43 17.31 -9.51
C LEU A 294 10.48 17.61 -8.35
N PHE A 295 10.35 16.67 -7.42
CA PHE A 295 9.58 16.85 -6.20
C PHE A 295 10.50 17.30 -5.07
N PHE A 296 11.50 16.50 -4.71
CA PHE A 296 12.58 16.90 -3.81
C PHE A 296 13.82 16.01 -4.00
N TYR A 297 14.96 16.48 -3.47
CA TYR A 297 16.20 15.70 -3.38
C TYR A 297 16.22 14.86 -2.10
N ILE A 298 16.66 13.61 -2.23
CA ILE A 298 16.95 12.71 -1.14
C ILE A 298 18.32 13.11 -0.58
N PHE A 299 18.32 13.79 0.55
CA PHE A 299 19.56 14.18 1.24
C PHE A 299 20.27 12.93 1.78
N ALA A 300 21.23 12.42 1.01
CA ALA A 300 22.22 11.46 1.46
C ALA A 300 23.51 12.18 1.87
N SER A 301 24.25 11.61 2.82
CA SER A 301 25.67 11.94 3.01
C SER A 301 26.40 11.84 1.66
N PRO A 302 27.35 12.74 1.32
CA PRO A 302 27.79 13.00 -0.06
C PRO A 302 28.46 11.84 -0.84
N LEU A 303 28.43 10.60 -0.35
CA LEU A 303 29.18 9.47 -0.90
C LEU A 303 28.36 8.20 -1.17
N THR A 304 27.05 8.17 -0.92
CA THR A 304 26.23 6.94 -1.06
C THR A 304 24.93 7.21 -1.84
N TYR A 305 25.04 7.31 -3.16
CA TYR A 305 23.89 7.40 -4.09
C TYR A 305 23.07 6.12 -4.09
N SER A 306 21.81 6.19 -3.63
CA SER A 306 20.97 4.98 -3.51
C SER A 306 19.49 5.27 -3.25
N GLY A 307 18.88 6.27 -3.90
CA GLY A 307 17.42 6.40 -3.87
C GLY A 307 16.73 5.27 -4.64
N LEU A 308 16.44 4.15 -3.97
CA LEU A 308 16.05 2.91 -4.65
C LEU A 308 14.54 2.76 -4.76
N SER A 309 13.80 2.87 -3.67
CA SER A 309 12.35 2.68 -3.61
C SER A 309 11.67 3.74 -2.77
N LEU A 310 10.36 3.88 -2.96
CA LEU A 310 9.49 4.79 -2.23
C LEU A 310 8.21 4.06 -1.86
N THR A 311 7.81 4.17 -0.60
CA THR A 311 6.44 3.90 -0.15
C THR A 311 5.88 5.12 0.57
N ILE A 312 4.57 5.35 0.48
CA ILE A 312 3.90 6.48 1.13
C ILE A 312 2.85 5.92 2.08
N ASP A 313 2.91 6.34 3.34
CA ASP A 313 1.93 5.93 4.34
C ASP A 313 0.68 6.82 4.37
N GLN A 314 -0.28 6.44 5.21
CA GLN A 314 -1.56 7.15 5.36
C GLN A 314 -1.47 8.58 5.91
N TYR A 315 -0.33 9.01 6.46
CA TYR A 315 -0.07 10.38 6.90
C TYR A 315 0.72 11.19 5.85
N ASN A 316 0.81 10.67 4.61
CA ASN A 316 1.54 11.28 3.51
C ASN A 316 3.03 11.52 3.85
N ARG A 317 3.64 10.56 4.55
CA ARG A 317 5.08 10.51 4.78
C ARG A 317 5.72 9.61 3.74
N TYR A 318 6.86 10.04 3.21
CA TYR A 318 7.56 9.41 2.10
C TYR A 318 8.72 8.60 2.67
N TRP A 319 8.58 7.28 2.68
CA TRP A 319 9.57 6.34 3.18
C TRP A 319 10.42 5.85 2.03
N VAL A 320 11.69 6.25 2.03
CA VAL A 320 12.62 6.04 0.93
C VAL A 320 13.69 5.05 1.38
N SER A 321 13.88 3.97 0.62
CA SER A 321 15.06 3.13 0.80
C SER A 321 16.28 3.82 0.17
N SER A 322 17.26 4.13 1.02
CA SER A 322 18.46 4.89 0.66
C SER A 322 19.72 4.02 0.75
N GLY A 323 19.64 2.76 0.29
CA GLY A 323 20.75 1.80 0.26
C GLY A 323 21.45 1.68 1.62
N SER A 324 22.72 2.06 1.67
CA SER A 324 23.53 2.02 2.90
C SER A 324 23.18 3.11 3.93
N ASN A 325 22.33 4.07 3.58
CA ASN A 325 21.81 5.09 4.50
C ASN A 325 20.47 4.67 5.15
N GLY A 326 20.10 3.40 5.07
CA GLY A 326 18.88 2.88 5.69
C GLY A 326 17.60 3.40 5.02
N ILE A 327 16.57 3.65 5.84
CA ILE A 327 15.29 4.20 5.41
C ILE A 327 15.19 5.65 5.84
N GLN A 328 14.98 6.57 4.90
CA GLN A 328 14.80 8.00 5.15
C GLN A 328 13.34 8.40 4.97
N ILE A 329 12.83 9.25 5.87
CA ILE A 329 11.41 9.59 5.91
C ILE A 329 11.26 11.08 5.73
N TYR A 330 10.50 11.49 4.72
CA TYR A 330 10.26 12.88 4.37
C TYR A 330 8.79 13.25 4.53
N ASN A 331 8.52 14.54 4.76
CA ASN A 331 7.17 15.09 4.62
C ASN A 331 6.90 15.55 3.17
N SER A 332 5.69 16.07 2.92
CA SER A 332 5.26 16.58 1.61
C SER A 332 6.07 17.76 1.07
N GLN A 333 6.86 18.42 1.90
CA GLN A 333 7.74 19.53 1.54
C GLN A 333 9.17 19.05 1.22
N GLY A 334 9.44 17.74 1.31
CA GLY A 334 10.78 17.19 1.11
C GLY A 334 11.73 17.42 2.30
N ILE A 335 11.19 17.76 3.47
CA ILE A 335 11.99 17.90 4.71
C ILE A 335 12.16 16.51 5.31
N LEU A 336 13.41 16.14 5.64
CA LEU A 336 13.72 14.91 6.37
C LEU A 336 13.16 15.01 7.79
N ILE A 337 12.23 14.13 8.13
CA ILE A 337 11.53 14.08 9.42
C ILE A 337 11.89 12.84 10.24
N GLY A 338 12.68 11.92 9.70
CA GLY A 338 13.09 10.71 10.40
C GLY A 338 13.99 9.79 9.59
N THR A 339 14.72 8.90 10.28
CA THR A 339 15.61 7.91 9.65
C THR A 339 15.63 6.62 10.47
N ILE A 340 15.74 5.47 9.78
CA ILE A 340 15.99 4.16 10.38
C ILE A 340 17.26 3.55 9.77
N ASN A 341 18.35 3.51 10.55
CA ASN A 341 19.69 3.10 10.08
C ASN A 341 20.12 1.70 10.53
N ASN A 342 19.46 1.12 11.53
CA ASN A 342 19.94 -0.08 12.24
C ASN A 342 19.13 -1.35 11.89
N ILE A 343 18.70 -1.49 10.63
CA ILE A 343 18.03 -2.70 10.15
C ILE A 343 19.04 -3.61 9.44
N CYS A 344 19.72 -3.09 8.42
CA CYS A 344 20.74 -3.82 7.66
C CYS A 344 21.65 -2.86 6.88
N SER A 345 22.75 -3.37 6.33
CA SER A 345 23.81 -2.57 5.70
C SER A 345 23.45 -2.02 4.31
N PHE A 346 22.42 -2.56 3.67
CA PHE A 346 21.91 -2.07 2.39
C PHE A 346 20.42 -2.38 2.27
N VAL A 347 19.58 -1.36 2.45
CA VAL A 347 18.13 -1.46 2.26
C VAL A 347 17.80 -1.24 0.79
N PHE A 348 17.31 -2.29 0.11
CA PHE A 348 16.92 -2.20 -1.29
C PHE A 348 15.50 -1.65 -1.44
N ASP A 349 14.57 -2.21 -0.69
CA ASP A 349 13.15 -1.87 -0.77
C ASP A 349 12.53 -1.80 0.63
N VAL A 350 11.49 -0.99 0.75
CA VAL A 350 10.74 -0.73 1.96
C VAL A 350 9.25 -0.64 1.62
N LEU A 351 8.44 -1.38 2.38
CA LEU A 351 6.99 -1.34 2.27
C LEU A 351 6.40 -1.16 3.67
N ILE A 352 5.57 -0.15 3.83
CA ILE A 352 4.81 0.08 5.06
C ILE A 352 3.33 -0.11 4.77
N THR A 353 2.68 -0.95 5.57
CA THR A 353 1.24 -1.20 5.44
C THR A 353 0.43 -0.17 6.24
N SER A 354 -0.89 -0.15 6.03
CA SER A 354 -1.81 0.73 6.76
C SER A 354 -1.87 0.44 8.27
N ASP A 355 -1.56 -0.79 8.67
CA ASP A 355 -1.42 -1.24 10.06
C ASP A 355 0.02 -1.09 10.60
N TYR A 356 0.90 -0.37 9.88
CA TYR A 356 2.29 -0.07 10.28
C TYR A 356 3.19 -1.29 10.46
N VAL A 357 2.89 -2.38 9.76
CA VAL A 357 3.87 -3.44 9.57
C VAL A 357 4.87 -2.95 8.53
N LEU A 358 6.14 -2.93 8.92
CA LEU A 358 7.23 -2.53 8.04
C LEU A 358 7.94 -3.77 7.50
N TYR A 359 7.96 -3.91 6.17
CA TYR A 359 8.73 -4.91 5.47
C TYR A 359 9.95 -4.27 4.81
N VAL A 360 11.09 -4.93 4.94
CA VAL A 360 12.37 -4.38 4.48
C VAL A 360 13.15 -5.44 3.76
N SER A 361 13.53 -5.14 2.53
CA SER A 361 14.39 -5.97 1.71
C SER A 361 15.84 -5.56 1.89
N CYS A 362 16.67 -6.47 2.40
CA CYS A 362 18.05 -6.22 2.77
C CYS A 362 19.01 -6.99 1.85
N TYR A 363 19.41 -6.32 0.76
CA TYR A 363 20.19 -6.91 -0.33
C TYR A 363 21.52 -7.51 0.15
N SER A 364 22.37 -6.72 0.81
CA SER A 364 23.71 -7.16 1.21
C SER A 364 23.71 -8.08 2.44
N SER A 365 22.65 -8.06 3.23
CA SER A 365 22.50 -8.93 4.41
C SER A 365 21.76 -10.22 4.11
N ASN A 366 21.31 -10.45 2.86
CA ASN A 366 20.57 -11.63 2.42
C ASN A 366 19.33 -11.92 3.27
N GLN A 367 18.59 -10.87 3.63
CA GLN A 367 17.45 -10.95 4.54
C GLN A 367 16.25 -10.20 3.99
N VAL A 368 15.07 -10.67 4.39
CA VAL A 368 13.83 -9.88 4.37
C VAL A 368 13.34 -9.79 5.80
N TRP A 369 13.07 -8.57 6.25
CA TRP A 369 12.62 -8.27 7.60
C TRP A 369 11.14 -7.90 7.62
N ARG A 370 10.48 -8.26 8.73
CA ARG A 370 9.17 -7.77 9.16
C ARG A 370 9.35 -7.16 10.55
N ILE A 371 8.85 -5.94 10.71
CA ILE A 371 8.90 -5.20 11.97
C ILE A 371 7.47 -4.86 12.34
N ASP A 372 7.02 -5.42 13.45
CA ASP A 372 5.67 -5.23 13.98
C ASP A 372 5.71 -4.20 15.09
N LEU A 373 4.83 -3.21 15.07
CA LEU A 373 4.69 -2.32 16.22
C LEU A 373 4.25 -3.11 17.44
N ASN A 374 5.00 -2.98 18.54
CA ASN A 374 4.53 -3.48 19.82
C ASN A 374 3.30 -2.65 20.22
N ASN A 375 2.18 -3.34 20.51
CA ASN A 375 0.93 -2.72 20.96
C ASN A 375 1.13 -1.92 22.24
#